data_AF-A0A3D0G3D6-F1
#
_entry.id   AF-A0A3D0G3D6-F1
#
_cell.length_a   1.000
_cell.length_b   1.000
_cell.length_c   1.000
_cell.angle_alpha   90.00
_cell.angle_beta   90.00
_cell.angle_gamma   90.00
#
_symmetry.space_group_name_H-M   'P 1'
#
loop_
_entity.id
_entity.type
_entity.pdbx_description
1 polymer ?
#
loop_
_entity_poly.entity_id
_entity_poly.type
_entity_poly.pdbx_seq_one_letter_code
_entity_poly.pdbx_strand_id
1 'polypeptide(L)' 'MNVERMMSMMLRMVMRKLVNRGVDAGVDMASRRGKRRDDMTPEERQRAQATKQTAKRARQGARIARRLR' A
#
# COMPACT_ATOMS: atom_id res chain seq x y z
N MET A 1 -3.54 20.44 30.11
CA MET A 1 -2.86 19.19 29.73
C MET A 1 -3.59 18.56 28.55
N ASN A 2 -3.04 18.30 27.37
CA ASN A 2 -1.75 18.61 26.78
C ASN A 2 -2.06 18.90 25.31
N VAL A 3 -2.23 20.17 24.94
CA VAL A 3 -2.46 20.60 23.54
C VAL A 3 -1.34 20.05 22.64
N GLU A 4 -0.14 19.92 23.21
CA GLU A 4 1.03 19.27 22.61
C GLU A 4 0.84 17.77 22.33
N ARG A 5 0.10 17.04 23.19
CA ARG A 5 -0.30 15.65 22.93
C ARG A 5 -1.41 15.57 21.88
N MET A 6 -2.35 16.52 21.86
CA MET A 6 -3.37 16.57 20.80
C MET A 6 -2.77 16.86 19.43
N MET A 7 -1.86 17.84 19.34
CA MET A 7 -1.13 18.16 18.11
C MET A 7 -0.28 16.99 17.64
N SER A 8 0.47 16.34 18.53
CA SER A 8 1.29 15.17 18.15
C SER A 8 0.42 13.97 17.74
N MET A 9 -0.75 13.77 18.33
CA MET A 9 -1.72 12.76 17.87
C MET A 9 -2.31 13.10 16.50
N MET A 10 -2.68 14.35 16.27
CA MET A 10 -3.25 14.79 15.01
C MET A 10 -2.22 14.71 13.88
N LEU A 11 -1.00 15.21 14.12
CA LEU A 11 0.11 15.12 13.19
C LEU A 11 0.47 13.67 12.88
N ARG A 12 0.54 12.79 13.90
CA ARG A 12 0.73 11.34 13.67
C ARG A 12 -0.38 10.74 12.83
N MET A 13 -1.63 11.13 13.05
CA MET A 13 -2.76 10.60 12.29
C MET A 13 -2.72 11.06 10.83
N VAL A 14 -2.44 12.34 10.59
CA VAL A 14 -2.29 12.91 9.25
C VAL A 14 -1.09 12.30 8.54
N MET A 15 0.08 12.28 9.18
CA MET A 15 1.29 11.71 8.59
C MET A 15 1.13 10.23 8.30
N ARG A 16 0.50 9.47 9.21
CA ARG A 16 0.21 8.05 8.97
C ARG A 16 -0.78 7.86 7.82
N LYS A 17 -1.82 8.69 7.69
CA LYS A 17 -2.76 8.62 6.55
C LYS A 17 -2.07 9.02 5.24
N LEU A 18 -1.23 10.04 5.26
CA LEU A 18 -0.54 10.60 4.10
C LEU A 18 0.58 9.68 3.61
N VAL A 19 1.40 9.14 4.51
CA VAL A 19 2.39 8.10 4.20
C VAL A 19 1.70 6.84 3.69
N ASN A 20 0.63 6.37 4.35
CA ASN A 20 -0.07 5.19 3.85
C ASN A 20 -0.69 5.43 2.47
N ARG A 21 -1.37 6.57 2.23
CA ARG A 21 -1.91 6.91 0.90
C ARG A 21 -0.80 7.12 -0.13
N GLY A 22 0.28 7.79 0.23
CA GLY A 22 1.39 8.13 -0.66
C GLY A 22 2.22 6.91 -1.04
N VAL A 23 2.45 6.00 -0.10
CA VAL A 23 3.09 4.70 -0.37
C VAL A 23 2.16 3.80 -1.16
N ASP A 24 0.87 3.70 -0.79
CA ASP A 24 -0.08 2.89 -1.56
C ASP A 24 -0.24 3.41 -2.99
N ALA A 25 -0.38 4.74 -3.18
CA ALA A 25 -0.47 5.37 -4.49
C ALA A 25 0.84 5.32 -5.27
N GLY A 26 1.98 5.51 -4.61
CA GLY A 26 3.31 5.41 -5.22
C GLY A 26 3.64 3.99 -5.64
N VAL A 27 3.31 3.00 -4.82
CA VAL A 27 3.45 1.57 -5.17
C VAL A 27 2.44 1.18 -6.23
N ASP A 28 1.17 1.61 -6.17
CA ASP A 28 0.22 1.37 -7.26
C ASP A 28 0.69 2.04 -8.56
N MET A 29 1.22 3.25 -8.51
CA MET A 29 1.69 3.98 -9.69
C MET A 29 2.99 3.38 -10.26
N ALA A 30 3.93 2.98 -9.41
CA ALA A 30 5.16 2.31 -9.80
C ALA A 30 4.87 0.89 -10.33
N SER A 31 4.00 0.13 -9.66
CA SER A 31 3.61 -1.21 -10.10
C SER A 31 2.75 -1.17 -11.37
N ARG A 32 1.98 -0.10 -11.60
CA ARG A 32 1.21 0.12 -12.83
C ARG A 32 1.97 0.87 -13.91
N ARG A 33 3.20 1.33 -13.64
CA ARG A 33 4.06 2.07 -14.58
C ARG A 33 3.31 3.19 -15.33
N GLY A 34 2.36 3.85 -14.66
CA GLY A 34 1.52 4.91 -15.23
C GLY A 34 0.26 4.51 -16.02
N LYS A 35 -0.04 3.21 -16.22
CA LYS A 35 -1.22 2.78 -16.99
C LYS A 35 -2.47 2.58 -16.12
N ARG A 36 -3.61 3.14 -16.53
CA ARG A 36 -4.91 2.91 -15.90
C ARG A 36 -5.37 1.48 -16.17
N ARG A 37 -6.22 0.92 -15.29
CA ARG A 37 -6.67 -0.49 -15.41
C ARG A 37 -7.40 -0.78 -16.73
N ASP A 38 -7.97 0.27 -17.33
CA ASP A 38 -8.70 0.23 -18.58
C ASP A 38 -7.80 0.25 -19.83
N ASP A 39 -6.57 0.79 -19.72
CA ASP A 39 -5.58 0.84 -20.80
C ASP A 39 -4.61 -0.35 -20.81
N MET A 40 -4.77 -1.30 -19.88
CA MET A 40 -3.91 -2.49 -19.84
C MET A 40 -4.30 -3.47 -20.94
N THR A 41 -3.33 -3.79 -21.81
CA THR A 41 -3.47 -4.86 -22.78
C THR A 41 -3.68 -6.21 -22.09
N PRO A 42 -4.23 -7.22 -22.79
CA PRO A 42 -4.47 -8.54 -22.21
C PRO A 42 -3.21 -9.17 -21.59
N GLU A 43 -2.03 -8.98 -22.20
CA GLU A 43 -0.77 -9.48 -21.63
C GLU A 43 -0.36 -8.74 -20.34
N GLU A 44 -0.60 -7.42 -20.27
CA GLU A 44 -0.32 -6.63 -19.06
C GLU A 44 -1.24 -7.04 -17.90
N ARG A 45 -2.51 -7.40 -18.19
CA ARG A 45 -3.40 -7.96 -17.16
C ARG A 45 -2.90 -9.30 -16.62
N GLN A 46 -2.39 -10.19 -17.47
CA GLN A 46 -1.86 -11.47 -17.02
C GLN A 46 -0.63 -11.28 -16.12
N ARG A 47 0.29 -10.39 -16.50
CA ARG A 47 1.43 -10.02 -15.65
C ARG A 47 0.98 -9.42 -14.32
N ALA A 48 0.02 -8.50 -14.33
CA ALA A 48 -0.53 -7.91 -13.12
C ALA A 48 -1.23 -8.95 -12.22
N GLN A 49 -1.89 -9.96 -12.79
CA GLN A 49 -2.48 -11.06 -12.02
C GLN A 49 -1.41 -11.93 -11.35
N ALA A 50 -0.34 -12.27 -12.07
CA ALA A 50 0.80 -12.98 -11.49
C ALA A 50 1.42 -12.20 -10.33
N THR A 51 1.67 -10.89 -10.52
CA THR A 51 2.21 -10.02 -9.46
C THR A 51 1.26 -9.93 -8.25
N LYS A 52 -0.06 -9.82 -8.47
CA LYS A 52 -1.06 -9.82 -7.40
C LYS A 52 -1.06 -11.13 -6.61
N GLN A 53 -0.87 -12.26 -7.28
CA GLN A 53 -0.84 -13.57 -6.62
C GLN A 53 0.39 -13.70 -5.71
N THR A 54 1.56 -13.26 -6.19
CA THR A 54 2.79 -13.16 -5.39
C THR A 54 2.62 -12.22 -4.21
N ALA A 55 2.05 -11.03 -4.43
CA ALA A 55 1.78 -10.07 -3.37
C ALA A 55 0.80 -10.62 -2.31
N LYS A 56 -0.21 -11.41 -2.71
CA LYS A 56 -1.13 -12.10 -1.78
C LYS A 56 -0.38 -13.07 -0.87
N ARG A 57 0.49 -13.91 -1.42
CA ARG A 57 1.31 -14.87 -0.65
C ARG A 57 2.25 -14.16 0.31
N ALA A 58 2.92 -13.10 -0.16
CA ALA A 58 3.76 -12.27 0.70
C ALA A 58 2.98 -11.63 1.86
N ARG A 59 1.77 -11.12 1.60
CA ARG A 59 0.88 -10.58 2.64
C ARG A 59 0.44 -11.65 3.64
N GLN A 60 0.20 -12.88 3.21
CA GLN A 60 -0.14 -14.00 4.10
C GLN A 60 1.05 -14.34 5.02
N GLY A 61 2.26 -14.48 4.47
CA GLY A 61 3.47 -14.69 5.27
C GLY A 61 3.72 -13.56 6.27
N ALA A 62 3.59 -12.31 5.83
CA ALA A 62 3.73 -11.15 6.70
C ALA A 62 2.67 -11.10 7.82
N ARG A 63 1.44 -11.54 7.56
CA ARG A 63 0.38 -11.62 8.59
C ARG A 63 0.72 -12.67 9.65
N ILE A 64 1.26 -13.82 9.25
CA ILE A 64 1.70 -14.86 10.19
C ILE A 64 2.87 -14.32 11.02
N ALA A 65 3.87 -13.72 10.38
CA ALA A 65 5.01 -13.13 11.07
C ALA A 65 4.60 -12.05 12.10
N ARG A 66 3.58 -11.24 11.80
CA ARG A 66 3.02 -10.25 12.75
C ARG A 66 2.25 -10.86 13.91
N ARG A 67 1.75 -12.09 13.80
CA ARG A 67 1.07 -12.79 14.90
C ARG A 67 2.05 -13.51 15.82
N LEU A 68 3.26 -13.78 15.32
CA LEU A 68 4.34 -14.43 16.06
C LEU A 68 5.23 -13.42 16.83
N ARG A 69 5.13 -12.13 16.50
CA ARG A 69 5.78 -11.03 17.23
C ARG A 69 4.81 -10.46 18.26
#